data_AF-A0AAX1EK31-F1
#
_entry.id   AF-A0AAX1EK31-F1
#
_cell.length_a   1.000
_cell.length_b   1.000
_cell.length_c   1.000
_cell.angle_alpha   90.00
_cell.angle_beta   90.00
_cell.angle_gamma   90.00
#
_symmetry.space_group_name_H-M   'P 1'
#
loop_
_entity.id
_entity.type
_entity.pdbx_description
1 polymer ?
#
loop_
_entity_poly.entity_id
_entity_poly.type
_entity_poly.pdbx_seq_one_letter_code
_entity_poly.pdbx_strand_id
1 'polypeptide(L)' 'MFANAPKVARSNRGICNAKTRKKTLCQAPPVWDKIRDKPVNGRCKLHGGLSTGPKTEKGRNVIKESNRRRKNKRSSIN' A
#
# COMPACT_ATOMS: atom_id res chain seq x y z
N MET A 1 17.09 3.20 -26.03
CA MET A 1 17.05 2.78 -24.62
C MET A 1 16.09 3.69 -23.87
N PHE A 2 15.07 3.17 -23.19
CA PHE A 2 14.16 4.03 -22.42
C PHE A 2 14.91 4.48 -21.16
N ALA A 3 15.17 5.78 -21.02
CA ALA A 3 15.99 6.38 -19.96
C ALA A 3 15.55 6.03 -18.51
N ASN A 4 14.37 5.42 -18.34
CA ASN A 4 13.77 5.07 -17.05
C ASN A 4 13.37 3.58 -16.96
N ALA A 5 14.18 2.68 -17.54
CA ALA A 5 14.01 1.24 -17.32
C ALA A 5 14.45 0.88 -15.88
N PRO A 6 13.64 0.12 -15.11
CA PRO A 6 14.03 -0.32 -13.78
C PRO A 6 15.33 -1.14 -13.80
N LYS A 7 16.23 -0.93 -12.84
CA LYS A 7 17.50 -1.68 -12.78
C LYS A 7 17.27 -3.14 -12.40
N VAL A 8 16.24 -3.41 -11.61
CA VAL A 8 15.88 -4.77 -11.17
C VAL A 8 14.80 -5.39 -12.05
N ALA A 9 15.02 -6.65 -12.46
CA ALA A 9 14.04 -7.46 -13.16
C ALA A 9 12.76 -7.62 -12.32
N ARG A 10 11.61 -7.77 -12.98
CA ARG A 10 10.30 -7.82 -12.29
C ARG A 10 10.20 -8.95 -11.26
N SER A 11 10.83 -10.10 -11.53
CA SER A 11 10.90 -11.25 -10.62
C SER A 11 11.68 -10.94 -9.33
N ASN A 12 12.68 -10.06 -9.40
CA ASN A 12 13.59 -9.76 -8.30
C ASN A 12 13.11 -8.59 -7.41
N ARG A 13 11.93 -8.01 -7.69
CA ARG A 13 11.37 -6.86 -6.95
C ARG A 13 10.69 -7.22 -5.63
N GLY A 14 10.68 -8.50 -5.27
CA GLY A 14 9.94 -9.03 -4.13
C GLY A 14 8.43 -9.10 -4.35
N ILE A 15 7.69 -9.37 -3.28
CA ILE A 15 6.24 -9.58 -3.28
C ILE A 15 5.52 -8.52 -2.43
N CYS A 16 4.20 -8.47 -2.56
CA CYS A 16 3.35 -7.56 -1.81
C CYS A 16 3.26 -7.96 -0.32
N ASN A 17 3.45 -7.00 0.57
CA ASN A 17 3.43 -7.23 2.02
C ASN A 17 2.01 -7.33 2.63
N ALA A 18 0.97 -7.55 1.84
CA ALA A 18 -0.41 -7.67 2.31
C ALA A 18 -0.80 -9.15 2.51
N LYS A 19 -1.63 -9.42 3.52
CA LYS A 19 -2.26 -10.74 3.70
C LYS A 19 -3.52 -10.83 2.82
N THR A 20 -3.69 -11.97 2.16
CA THR A 20 -4.90 -12.30 1.39
C THR A 20 -6.05 -12.65 2.35
N ARG A 21 -7.26 -12.80 1.80
CA ARG A 21 -8.42 -13.30 2.56
C ARG A 21 -8.18 -14.69 3.17
N LYS A 22 -7.32 -15.51 2.55
CA LYS A 22 -6.91 -16.83 3.05
C LYS A 22 -5.79 -16.74 4.12
N LYS A 23 -5.45 -15.54 4.60
CA LYS A 23 -4.38 -15.26 5.57
C LYS A 23 -2.95 -15.58 5.10
N THR A 24 -2.75 -15.92 3.83
CA THR A 24 -1.43 -16.09 3.21
C THR A 24 -0.87 -14.76 2.69
N LEU A 25 0.45 -14.68 2.46
CA LEU A 25 1.06 -13.49 1.84
C LEU A 25 0.68 -13.36 0.37
N CYS A 26 0.44 -12.12 -0.07
CA CYS A 26 0.19 -11.82 -1.48
C CYS A 26 1.45 -12.01 -2.32
N GLN A 27 1.38 -12.86 -3.34
CA GLN A 27 2.51 -13.17 -4.24
C GLN A 27 2.70 -12.15 -5.38
N ALA A 28 1.76 -11.19 -5.54
CA ALA A 28 1.85 -10.21 -6.60
C ALA A 28 3.00 -9.21 -6.34
N PRO A 29 3.72 -8.74 -7.38
CA PRO A 29 4.79 -7.77 -7.21
C PRO A 29 4.24 -6.42 -6.72
N PRO A 30 5.02 -5.66 -5.95
CA PRO A 30 4.65 -4.32 -5.55
C PRO A 30 4.58 -3.38 -6.77
N VAL A 31 3.81 -2.29 -6.64
CA VAL A 31 3.87 -1.19 -7.62
C VAL A 31 5.26 -0.57 -7.56
N TRP A 32 5.91 -0.47 -8.71
CA TRP A 32 7.27 0.04 -8.86
C TRP A 32 7.28 1.49 -9.33
N ASP A 33 8.00 2.35 -8.61
CA ASP A 33 8.31 3.70 -9.05
C ASP A 33 9.50 3.62 -10.01
N LYS A 34 9.28 3.87 -11.31
CA LYS A 34 10.33 3.81 -12.34
C LYS A 34 11.35 4.94 -12.21
N ILE A 35 10.96 6.07 -11.61
CA ILE A 35 11.82 7.24 -11.46
C ILE A 35 12.75 7.04 -10.26
N ARG A 36 12.18 6.58 -9.13
CA ARG A 36 12.95 6.32 -7.90
C ARG A 36 13.57 4.93 -7.83
N ASP A 37 13.29 4.09 -8.84
CA ASP A 37 13.68 2.69 -8.96
C ASP A 37 13.51 1.88 -7.66
N LYS A 38 12.32 1.99 -7.05
CA LYS A 38 12.00 1.32 -5.78
C LYS A 38 10.49 1.05 -5.67
N PRO A 39 10.03 0.14 -4.78
CA PRO A 39 8.59 -0.05 -4.59
C PRO A 39 7.98 1.23 -3.98
N VAL A 40 6.76 1.58 -4.42
CA VAL A 40 6.06 2.80 -3.95
C VAL A 40 5.77 2.72 -2.45
N ASN A 41 5.20 1.59 -2.00
CA ASN A 41 4.84 1.36 -0.59
C ASN A 41 4.86 -0.14 -0.21
N GLY A 42 5.51 -0.97 -1.03
CA GLY A 42 5.59 -2.43 -0.81
C GLY A 42 4.28 -3.21 -1.07
N ARG A 43 3.25 -2.59 -1.65
CA ARG A 43 1.99 -3.27 -1.99
C ARG A 43 1.74 -3.33 -3.49
N CYS A 44 1.01 -4.36 -3.93
CA CYS A 44 0.59 -4.51 -5.32
C CYS A 44 -0.59 -3.57 -5.64
N LYS A 45 -0.90 -3.40 -6.92
CA LYS A 45 -2.02 -2.55 -7.39
C LYS A 45 -3.35 -2.88 -6.69
N LEU A 46 -3.62 -4.16 -6.42
CA LEU A 46 -4.87 -4.62 -5.81
C LEU A 46 -4.93 -4.42 -4.28
N HIS A 47 -3.80 -4.34 -3.61
CA HIS A 47 -3.72 -4.15 -2.15
C HIS A 47 -3.29 -2.73 -1.75
N GLY A 48 -3.50 -1.74 -2.64
CA GLY A 48 -3.25 -0.33 -2.34
C GLY A 48 -1.85 0.17 -2.73
N GLY A 49 -1.15 -0.53 -3.62
CA GLY A 49 0.14 -0.10 -4.16
C GLY A 49 0.12 1.25 -4.88
N LEU A 50 -1.06 1.65 -5.39
CA LEU A 50 -1.29 2.96 -5.99
C LEU A 50 -1.83 4.00 -5.00
N SER A 51 -2.15 3.59 -3.77
CA SER A 51 -2.66 4.52 -2.76
C SER A 51 -1.51 5.37 -2.24
N THR A 52 -1.64 6.68 -2.37
CA THR A 52 -0.67 7.66 -1.84
C THR A 52 -1.02 8.15 -0.44
N GLY A 53 -2.10 7.64 0.17
CA GLY A 53 -2.66 8.18 1.40
C GLY A 53 -3.15 9.65 1.28
N PRO A 54 -3.68 10.24 2.36
CA PRO A 54 -4.05 11.64 2.39
C PRO A 54 -2.80 12.53 2.44
N LYS A 55 -2.65 13.43 1.46
CA LYS A 55 -1.51 14.36 1.38
C LYS A 55 -1.75 15.65 2.18
N THR A 56 -3.01 16.01 2.44
CA THR A 56 -3.40 17.24 3.14
C THR A 56 -3.74 16.98 4.61
N GLU A 57 -3.64 18.02 5.43
CA GLU A 57 -4.04 17.95 6.84
C GLU A 57 -5.52 17.63 7.01
N LYS A 58 -6.40 18.32 6.26
CA LYS A 58 -7.83 18.01 6.21
C LYS A 58 -8.08 16.53 5.90
N GLY A 59 -7.38 15.98 4.91
CA GLY A 59 -7.48 14.56 4.56
C GLY A 59 -7.01 13.63 5.69
N ARG A 60 -5.91 13.96 6.37
CA ARG A 60 -5.44 13.22 7.55
C ARG A 60 -6.46 13.26 8.68
N ASN A 61 -7.07 14.40 8.95
CA ASN A 61 -8.06 14.58 10.01
C ASN A 61 -9.33 13.76 9.76
N VAL A 62 -9.81 13.70 8.50
CA VAL A 62 -10.94 12.84 8.12
C VAL A 62 -10.65 11.35 8.41
N ILE A 63 -9.45 10.87 8.06
CA ILE A 63 -9.06 9.48 8.35
C ILE A 63 -8.95 9.23 9.86
N LYS A 64 -8.30 10.15 10.60
CA LYS A 64 -8.19 10.07 12.07
C LYS A 64 -9.57 9.94 12.71
N GLU A 65 -10.51 10.78 12.31
CA GLU A 65 -11.86 10.78 12.85
C GLU A 65 -12.62 9.48 12.52
N SER A 66 -12.52 9.00 11.28
CA SER A 66 -13.08 7.70 10.88
C SER A 66 -12.54 6.54 11.74
N ASN A 67 -11.23 6.55 12.01
CA ASN A 67 -10.59 5.53 12.85
C ASN A 67 -11.05 5.65 14.32
N ARG A 68 -11.18 6.86 14.86
CA ARG A 68 -11.72 7.12 16.21
C ARG A 68 -13.12 6.54 16.37
N ARG A 69 -14.02 6.81 15.43
CA ARG A 69 -15.39 6.25 15.42
C ARG A 69 -15.40 4.72 15.40
N ARG A 70 -14.58 4.09 14.56
CA ARG A 70 -14.46 2.63 14.49
C ARG A 70 -13.94 2.01 15.80
N LYS A 71 -12.95 2.66 16.44
CA LYS A 71 -12.43 2.22 17.74
C LYS A 71 -13.53 2.24 18.80
N ASN A 72 -14.24 3.37 18.93
CA ASN A 72 -15.31 3.52 19.91
C ASN A 72 -16.41 2.47 19.72
N LYS A 73 -16.85 2.24 18.47
CA LYS A 73 -17.85 1.21 18.14
C LYS A 73 -17.41 -0.21 18.54
N ARG A 74 -16.12 -0.53 18.39
CA ARG A 74 -15.57 -1.83 18.78
C ARG A 74 -15.51 -1.98 20.31
N SER A 75 -15.17 -0.91 21.01
CA SER A 75 -15.12 -0.89 22.49
C SER A 75 -16.50 -1.01 23.14
N SER A 76 -17.56 -0.56 22.48
CA SER A 76 -18.95 -0.68 22.98
C SER A 76 -19.62 -2.03 22.69
N ILE A 77 -18.94 -2.94 21.99
CA ILE A 77 -19.43 -4.29 21.66
C ILE A 77 -18.75 -5.37 22.52
N ASN A 78 -17.69 -5.00 23.23
CA ASN A 78 -17.03 -5.82 24.26
C ASN A 78 -17.50 -5.40 25.64
#